data_AF-A0A848CEQ2-F1
#
_entry.id   AF-A0A848CEQ2-F1
#
_cell.length_a   1.000
_cell.length_b   1.000
_cell.length_c   1.000
_cell.angle_alpha   90.00
_cell.angle_beta   90.00
_cell.angle_gamma   90.00
#
_symmetry.space_group_name_H-M   'P 1'
#
loop_
_entity.id
_entity.type
_entity.pdbx_description
1 polymer ?
#
loop_
_entity_poly.entity_id
_entity_poly.type
_entity_poly.pdbx_seq_one_letter_code
_entity_poly.pdbx_strand_id
1 'polypeptide(L)'
;MQAVRNIFWWLCFVALGICVQSLVPCLDALVVGLVILLQERDYKNLCWLLPLFVLLQEGIGTSPFGATIVWYALVCLIYRLLRWLLGLGNFFLVLLLSICLGGACFGLGWLFSPLYAVHFDPQEFLDRSLIQALYLPVAWLLLTATRPLACSHDEE
;
A
#
# COMPACT_ATOMS: atom_id res chain seq x y z
N MET A 1 6.57 -6.85 26.21
CA MET A 1 6.57 -7.94 25.21
C MET A 1 5.68 -7.67 24.00
N GLN A 2 4.61 -6.88 24.12
CA GLN A 2 3.72 -6.50 23.01
C GLN A 2 4.44 -5.77 21.85
N ALA A 3 5.36 -4.84 22.13
CA ALA A 3 6.13 -4.14 21.09
C ALA A 3 6.98 -5.08 20.23
N VAL A 4 7.59 -6.11 20.83
CA VAL A 4 8.39 -7.11 20.11
C VAL A 4 7.51 -7.97 19.21
N ARG A 5 6.31 -8.35 19.67
CA ARG A 5 5.33 -9.09 18.88
C ARG A 5 4.82 -8.26 17.68
N ASN A 6 4.60 -6.96 17.89
CA ASN A 6 4.21 -6.03 16.82
C ASN A 6 5.34 -5.91 15.77
N ILE A 7 6.60 -5.72 16.21
CA ILE A 7 7.76 -5.67 15.32
C ILE A 7 7.91 -6.97 14.53
N PHE A 8 7.77 -8.13 15.19
CA PHE A 8 7.85 -9.43 14.53
C PHE A 8 6.75 -9.62 13.49
N TRP A 9 5.53 -9.17 13.80
CA TRP A 9 4.42 -9.21 12.85
C TRP A 9 4.68 -8.32 11.63
N TRP A 10 5.18 -7.10 11.83
CA TRP A 10 5.58 -6.21 10.73
C TRP A 10 6.72 -6.77 9.89
N LEU A 11 7.71 -7.43 10.51
CA LEU A 11 8.78 -8.12 9.79
C LEU A 11 8.24 -9.27 8.94
N CYS A 12 7.33 -10.07 9.49
CA CYS A 12 6.68 -11.15 8.76
C CYS A 12 5.82 -10.60 7.59
N PHE A 13 5.12 -9.50 7.82
CA PHE A 13 4.35 -8.79 6.79
C PHE A 13 5.25 -8.29 5.66
N VAL A 14 6.37 -7.65 5.98
CA VAL A 14 7.34 -7.18 4.98
C VAL A 14 7.94 -8.35 4.21
N ALA A 15 8.33 -9.44 4.88
CA ALA A 15 8.86 -10.63 4.22
C ALA A 15 7.84 -11.26 3.26
N LEU A 16 6.57 -11.38 3.67
CA LEU A 16 5.48 -11.83 2.80
C LEU A 16 5.25 -10.86 1.64
N GLY A 17 5.28 -9.55 1.90
CA GLY A 17 5.19 -8.51 0.88
C GLY A 17 6.24 -8.68 -0.21
N ILE A 18 7.51 -8.90 0.18
CA ILE A 18 8.61 -9.16 -0.75
C ILE A 18 8.37 -10.44 -1.56
N CYS A 19 7.88 -11.52 -0.93
CA CYS A 19 7.54 -12.76 -1.63
C CYS A 19 6.39 -12.56 -2.64
N VAL A 20 5.38 -11.77 -2.31
CA VAL A 20 4.30 -11.46 -3.25
C VAL A 20 4.82 -10.61 -4.41
N GLN A 21 5.71 -9.65 -4.13
CA GLN A 21 6.34 -8.80 -5.15
C GLN A 21 7.28 -9.57 -6.07
N SER A 22 7.91 -10.65 -5.60
CA SER A 22 8.73 -11.51 -6.45
C SER A 22 7.89 -12.41 -7.37
N LEU A 23 6.65 -12.75 -6.98
CA LEU A 23 5.71 -13.51 -7.79
C LEU A 23 4.97 -12.62 -8.81
N VAL A 24 4.63 -11.39 -8.41
CA VAL A 24 3.94 -10.40 -9.25
C VAL A 24 4.83 -9.16 -9.37
N PRO A 25 5.84 -9.19 -10.27
CA PRO A 25 6.64 -8.00 -10.54
C PRO A 25 5.66 -6.92 -11.02
N CYS A 26 5.75 -5.73 -10.43
CA CYS A 26 4.91 -4.53 -10.65
C CYS A 26 3.80 -4.26 -9.63
N LEU A 27 3.55 -5.16 -8.68
CA LEU A 27 2.66 -4.88 -7.55
C LEU A 27 3.42 -4.15 -6.43
N ASP A 28 2.84 -3.07 -5.89
CA ASP A 28 3.29 -2.53 -4.60
C ASP A 28 2.48 -3.19 -3.49
N ALA A 29 3.03 -4.27 -2.93
CA ALA A 29 2.39 -5.02 -1.85
C ALA A 29 2.42 -4.26 -0.51
N LEU A 30 3.41 -3.39 -0.31
CA LEU A 30 3.64 -2.66 0.94
C LEU A 30 2.65 -1.52 1.13
N VAL A 31 2.05 -1.00 0.04
CA VAL A 31 1.02 0.04 0.11
C VAL A 31 -0.15 -0.34 1.03
N VAL A 32 -0.48 -1.64 1.12
CA VAL A 32 -1.56 -2.12 1.99
C VAL A 32 -1.21 -1.90 3.46
N GLY A 33 0.05 -2.15 3.84
CA GLY A 33 0.55 -1.89 5.19
C GLY A 33 0.47 -0.40 5.53
N LEU A 34 0.78 0.48 4.58
CA LEU A 34 0.63 1.92 4.72
C LEU A 34 -0.83 2.33 4.96
N VAL A 35 -1.76 1.83 4.15
CA VAL A 35 -3.20 2.12 4.30
C VAL A 35 -3.70 1.68 5.67
N ILE A 36 -3.27 0.51 6.14
CA ILE A 36 -3.62 -0.05 7.44
C ILE A 36 -3.11 0.82 8.60
N LEU A 37 -1.88 1.33 8.52
CA LEU A 37 -1.32 2.27 9.50
C LEU A 37 -2.11 3.59 9.54
N LEU A 38 -2.51 4.10 8.37
CA LEU A 38 -3.34 5.31 8.28
C LEU A 38 -4.74 5.10 8.85
N GLN A 39 -5.33 3.91 8.70
CA GLN A 39 -6.62 3.56 9.27
C GLN A 39 -6.61 3.55 10.79
N GLU A 40 -5.62 2.90 11.39
CA GLU A 40 -5.48 2.85 12.85
C GLU A 40 -5.01 4.16 13.48
N ARG A 41 -4.65 5.16 12.67
CA ARG A 41 -4.07 6.43 13.14
C ARG A 41 -2.81 6.20 13.97
N ASP A 42 -2.05 5.18 13.62
CA ASP A 42 -0.94 4.68 14.41
C ASP A 42 0.37 5.40 13.98
N TYR A 43 0.38 6.73 14.19
CA TYR A 43 1.36 7.63 13.60
C TYR A 43 2.80 7.38 14.06
N LYS A 44 2.99 6.78 15.24
CA LYS A 44 4.31 6.38 15.74
C LYS A 44 4.94 5.31 14.84
N ASN A 45 4.18 4.26 14.54
CA ASN A 45 4.62 3.17 13.66
C ASN A 45 4.77 3.66 12.22
N LEU A 46 3.87 4.55 11.77
CA LEU A 46 3.95 5.18 10.45
C LEU A 46 5.28 5.95 10.25
N CYS A 47 5.72 6.72 11.23
CA CYS A 47 6.95 7.52 11.12
C CYS A 47 8.20 6.66 10.90
N TRP A 48 8.22 5.44 11.44
CA TRP A 48 9.33 4.50 11.30
C TRP A 48 9.19 3.57 10.09
N LEU A 49 7.98 3.07 9.82
CA LEU A 49 7.73 2.11 8.73
C LEU A 49 7.69 2.78 7.35
N LEU A 50 7.26 4.04 7.26
CA LEU A 50 7.20 4.76 5.99
C LEU A 50 8.58 4.91 5.32
N PRO A 51 9.65 5.41 5.98
CA PRO A 51 10.97 5.45 5.37
C PRO A 51 11.52 4.05 5.08
N LEU A 52 11.17 3.05 5.89
CA LEU A 52 11.56 1.66 5.63
C LEU A 52 10.89 1.11 4.36
N PHE A 53 9.59 1.34 4.16
CA PHE A 53 8.88 0.93 2.94
C PHE A 53 9.42 1.64 1.70
N VAL A 54 9.71 2.95 1.80
CA VAL A 54 10.35 3.70 0.71
C VAL A 54 11.69 3.08 0.35
N LEU A 55 12.58 2.88 1.32
CA LEU A 55 13.90 2.27 1.07
C LEU A 55 13.80 0.87 0.46
N LEU A 56 12.82 0.08 0.91
CA LEU A 56 12.64 -1.28 0.43
C LEU A 56 12.13 -1.30 -1.01
N GLN A 57 11.11 -0.50 -1.32
CA GLN A 57 10.54 -0.42 -2.67
C GLN A 57 11.54 0.16 -3.68
N GLU A 58 12.30 1.18 -3.28
CA GLU A 58 13.41 1.73 -4.06
C GLU A 58 14.53 0.69 -4.24
N GLY A 59 14.83 -0.11 -3.21
CA GLY A 59 15.84 -1.16 -3.25
C GLY A 59 15.49 -2.37 -4.13
N ILE A 60 14.20 -2.67 -4.32
CA ILE A 60 13.75 -3.73 -5.25
C ILE A 60 13.94 -3.27 -6.71
N GLY A 61 14.00 -1.95 -6.96
CA GLY A 61 14.21 -1.40 -8.30
C GLY A 61 12.99 -1.52 -9.22
N THR A 62 11.78 -1.68 -8.66
CA THR A 62 10.54 -1.75 -9.46
C THR A 62 10.17 -0.42 -10.11
N SER A 63 10.64 0.69 -9.54
CA SER A 63 10.32 2.04 -9.96
C SER A 63 11.56 2.94 -9.89
N PRO A 64 11.59 4.01 -10.69
CA PRO A 64 12.66 4.99 -10.69
C PRO A 64 12.68 5.81 -9.40
N PHE A 65 13.87 6.27 -9.03
CA PHE A 65 14.12 6.94 -7.76
C PHE A 65 13.20 8.15 -7.55
N GLY A 66 12.38 8.08 -6.49
CA GLY A 66 11.45 9.14 -6.11
C GLY A 66 10.01 8.95 -6.62
N ALA A 67 9.76 8.07 -7.59
CA ALA A 67 8.39 7.73 -7.99
C ALA A 67 7.63 7.07 -6.82
N THR A 68 8.32 6.29 -6.00
CA THR A 68 7.78 5.68 -4.78
C THR A 68 7.31 6.74 -3.76
N ILE A 69 8.07 7.83 -3.62
CA ILE A 69 7.73 8.92 -2.70
C ILE A 69 6.46 9.62 -3.17
N VAL A 70 6.37 9.92 -4.47
CA VAL A 70 5.17 10.51 -5.08
C VAL A 70 3.98 9.58 -4.93
N TRP A 71 4.18 8.27 -5.13
CA TRP A 71 3.15 7.25 -4.95
C TRP A 71 2.58 7.23 -3.54
N TYR A 72 3.43 7.09 -2.50
CA TYR A 72 2.96 7.07 -1.12
C TYR A 72 2.36 8.40 -0.66
N ALA A 73 2.87 9.53 -1.15
CA ALA A 73 2.27 10.84 -0.90
C ALA A 73 0.86 10.92 -1.49
N LEU A 74 0.67 10.43 -2.72
CA LEU A 74 -0.63 10.40 -3.39
C LEU A 74 -1.61 9.47 -2.65
N VAL A 75 -1.16 8.28 -2.23
CA VAL A 75 -1.96 7.35 -1.42
C VAL A 75 -2.42 8.01 -0.12
N CYS A 76 -1.53 8.71 0.57
CA CYS A 76 -1.88 9.46 1.79
C CYS A 76 -2.90 10.56 1.52
N LEU A 77 -2.76 11.29 0.41
CA LEU A 77 -3.64 12.39 0.02
C LEU A 77 -5.04 11.87 -0.34
N ILE A 78 -5.11 10.85 -1.21
CA ILE A 78 -6.37 10.19 -1.60
C ILE A 78 -7.06 9.63 -0.36
N TYR A 79 -6.33 8.92 0.51
CA TYR A 79 -6.90 8.38 1.75
C TYR A 79 -7.51 9.48 2.62
N ARG A 80 -6.80 10.60 2.81
CA ARG A 80 -7.32 11.73 3.61
C ARG A 80 -8.56 12.35 2.98
N LEU A 81 -8.56 12.55 1.66
CA LEU A 81 -9.73 13.07 0.93
C LEU A 81 -10.93 12.13 1.05
N LEU A 82 -10.74 10.82 0.84
CA LEU A 82 -11.80 9.82 0.98
C LEU A 82 -12.33 9.75 2.40
N ARG A 83 -11.44 9.78 3.40
CA ARG A 83 -11.86 9.78 4.80
C ARG A 83 -12.68 11.02 5.16
N TRP A 84 -12.30 12.18 4.62
CA TRP A 84 -13.05 13.43 4.80
C TRP A 84 -14.40 13.41 4.08
N LEU A 85 -14.45 12.88 2.87
CA LEU A 85 -15.65 12.84 2.03
C LEU A 85 -16.70 11.85 2.54
N LEU A 86 -16.28 10.65 2.97
CA LEU A 86 -17.21 9.56 3.25
C LEU A 86 -17.61 9.45 4.72
N GLY A 87 -16.73 9.75 5.69
CA GLY A 87 -17.03 9.58 7.13
C GLY A 87 -17.53 8.17 7.54
N LEU A 88 -17.55 7.21 6.62
CA LEU A 88 -18.18 5.89 6.71
C LEU A 88 -17.18 4.83 7.19
N GLY A 89 -17.72 3.70 7.67
CA GLY A 89 -16.95 2.57 8.21
C GLY A 89 -15.95 1.94 7.24
N ASN A 90 -14.99 1.21 7.81
CA ASN A 90 -13.74 0.78 7.17
C ASN A 90 -13.87 0.13 5.79
N PHE A 91 -14.91 -0.67 5.53
CA PHE A 91 -15.02 -1.45 4.29
C PHE A 91 -15.24 -0.61 3.02
N PHE A 92 -16.23 0.30 3.02
CA PHE A 92 -16.53 1.13 1.84
C PHE A 92 -15.37 2.07 1.51
N LEU A 93 -14.67 2.56 2.53
CA LEU A 93 -13.49 3.41 2.36
C LEU A 93 -12.39 2.63 1.64
N VAL A 94 -12.10 1.38 2.02
CA VAL A 94 -11.08 0.54 1.38
C VAL A 94 -11.43 0.22 -0.07
N LEU A 95 -12.70 -0.11 -0.34
CA LEU A 95 -13.16 -0.42 -1.70
C LEU A 95 -12.94 0.79 -2.63
N LEU A 96 -13.41 1.96 -2.22
CA LEU A 96 -13.28 3.17 -3.03
C LEU A 96 -11.83 3.65 -3.13
N LEU A 97 -11.07 3.52 -2.04
CA LEU A 97 -9.63 3.80 -2.03
C LEU A 97 -8.92 2.91 -3.06
N SER A 98 -9.31 1.65 -3.17
CA SER A 98 -8.72 0.74 -4.14
C SER A 98 -9.01 1.14 -5.58
N ILE A 99 -10.26 1.51 -5.88
CA ILE A 99 -10.65 2.00 -7.21
C ILE A 99 -9.85 3.28 -7.54
N CYS A 100 -9.72 4.18 -6.56
CA CYS A 100 -8.97 5.42 -6.74
C CYS A 100 -7.47 5.18 -6.89
N LEU A 101 -6.89 4.21 -6.16
CA LEU A 101 -5.48 3.81 -6.31
C LEU A 101 -5.22 3.17 -7.67
N GLY A 102 -6.13 2.34 -8.18
CA GLY A 102 -6.04 1.81 -9.54
C GLY A 102 -5.98 2.92 -10.58
N GLY A 103 -6.90 3.89 -10.49
CA GLY A 103 -6.89 5.08 -11.34
C GLY A 103 -5.60 5.92 -11.18
N ALA A 104 -5.12 6.08 -9.96
CA ALA A 104 -3.89 6.80 -9.66
C ALA A 104 -2.64 6.09 -10.20
N CYS A 105 -2.57 4.75 -10.17
CA CYS A 105 -1.51 3.96 -10.79
C CYS A 105 -1.43 4.24 -12.30
N PHE A 106 -2.59 4.19 -12.97
CA PHE A 106 -2.67 4.49 -14.40
C PHE A 106 -2.29 5.95 -14.71
N GLY A 107 -2.82 6.89 -13.92
CA GLY A 107 -2.55 8.32 -14.07
C GLY A 107 -1.09 8.69 -13.84
N LEU A 108 -0.44 8.08 -12.83
CA LEU A 108 0.99 8.26 -12.62
C LEU A 108 1.79 7.62 -13.75
N GLY A 109 1.45 6.41 -14.18
CA GLY A 109 2.09 5.79 -15.34
C GLY A 109 2.07 6.68 -16.59
N TRP A 110 0.94 7.36 -16.83
CA TRP A 110 0.79 8.31 -17.93
C TRP A 110 1.59 9.61 -17.72
N LEU A 111 1.56 10.19 -16.51
CA LEU A 111 2.33 11.40 -16.17
C LEU A 111 3.84 11.18 -16.30
N PHE A 112 4.27 9.97 -15.97
CA PHE A 112 5.66 9.54 -15.96
C PHE A 112 6.12 9.09 -17.35
N SER A 113 5.23 8.58 -18.21
CA SER A 113 5.52 8.16 -19.58
C SER A 113 6.44 9.10 -20.39
N PRO A 114 6.21 10.43 -20.47
CA PRO A 114 7.08 11.34 -21.20
C PRO A 114 8.48 11.49 -20.57
N LEU A 115 8.63 11.25 -19.27
CA LEU A 115 9.93 11.28 -18.59
C LEU A 115 10.81 10.08 -18.93
N TYR A 116 10.20 8.93 -19.27
CA TYR A 116 10.93 7.68 -19.48
C TYR A 116 11.33 7.40 -20.92
N ALA A 117 10.82 8.17 -21.90
CA ALA A 117 11.11 7.97 -23.34
C ALA A 117 10.94 6.51 -23.83
N VAL A 118 10.14 5.72 -23.11
CA VAL A 118 9.79 4.32 -23.41
C VAL A 118 8.42 4.29 -24.06
N HIS A 119 8.22 3.38 -25.01
CA HIS A 119 6.94 3.19 -25.70
C HIS A 119 5.84 2.90 -24.68
N PHE A 120 4.84 3.78 -24.64
CA PHE A 120 3.71 3.66 -23.74
C PHE A 120 2.77 2.59 -24.29
N ASP A 121 2.84 1.37 -23.74
CA ASP A 121 1.85 0.33 -24.00
C ASP A 121 0.68 0.47 -23.02
N PRO A 122 -0.45 1.04 -23.44
CA PRO A 122 -1.56 1.36 -22.53
C PRO A 122 -2.16 0.11 -21.88
N GLN A 123 -2.06 -1.04 -22.55
CA GLN A 123 -2.64 -2.31 -22.10
C GLN A 123 -1.86 -2.91 -20.92
N GLU A 124 -0.53 -2.77 -20.89
CA GLU A 124 0.31 -3.25 -19.79
C GLU A 124 0.12 -2.40 -18.53
N PHE A 125 -0.03 -1.08 -18.68
CA PHE A 125 -0.34 -0.18 -17.56
C PHE A 125 -1.74 -0.42 -16.99
N LEU A 126 -2.71 -0.76 -17.84
CA LEU A 126 -4.08 -1.06 -17.41
C LEU A 126 -4.11 -2.35 -16.59
N ASP A 127 -3.45 -3.41 -17.06
CA ASP A 127 -3.34 -4.69 -16.34
C ASP A 127 -2.71 -4.50 -14.95
N ARG A 128 -1.58 -3.79 -14.87
CA ARG A 128 -0.92 -3.43 -13.60
C ARG A 128 -1.83 -2.66 -12.65
N SER A 129 -2.58 -1.69 -13.17
CA SER A 129 -3.51 -0.88 -12.37
C SER A 129 -4.69 -1.71 -11.83
N LEU A 130 -5.15 -2.69 -12.62
CA LEU A 130 -6.26 -3.57 -12.25
C LEU A 130 -5.82 -4.55 -11.16
N ILE A 131 -4.62 -5.13 -11.30
CA ILE A 131 -4.02 -6.01 -10.30
C ILE A 131 -3.81 -5.26 -8.98
N GLN A 132 -3.27 -4.04 -9.01
CA GLN A 132 -3.08 -3.22 -7.82
C GLN A 132 -4.43 -2.88 -7.13
N ALA A 133 -5.46 -2.56 -7.92
CA ALA A 133 -6.81 -2.26 -7.42
C ALA A 133 -7.56 -3.49 -6.89
N LEU A 134 -7.24 -4.70 -7.36
CA LEU A 134 -7.84 -5.92 -6.81
C LEU A 134 -7.09 -6.41 -5.58
N TYR A 135 -5.78 -6.22 -5.55
CA TYR A 135 -4.93 -6.66 -4.45
C TYR A 135 -5.23 -5.94 -3.14
N LEU A 136 -5.40 -4.60 -3.17
CA LEU A 136 -5.61 -3.80 -1.96
C LEU A 136 -6.78 -4.29 -1.08
N PRO A 137 -8.01 -4.52 -1.58
CA PRO A 137 -9.12 -4.99 -0.75
C PRO A 137 -8.94 -6.42 -0.26
N VAL A 138 -8.34 -7.30 -1.07
CA VAL A 138 -8.09 -8.71 -0.71
C VAL A 138 -7.04 -8.80 0.40
N ALA A 139 -5.90 -8.13 0.20
CA ALA A 139 -4.83 -8.09 1.19
C ALA A 139 -5.27 -7.41 2.49
N TRP A 140 -6.05 -6.32 2.38
CA TRP A 140 -6.64 -5.67 3.54
C TRP A 140 -7.51 -6.63 4.36
N LEU A 141 -8.37 -7.42 3.71
CA LEU A 141 -9.27 -8.35 4.40
C LEU A 141 -8.48 -9.44 5.14
N LEU A 142 -7.43 -9.98 4.52
CA LEU A 142 -6.52 -10.94 5.16
C LEU A 142 -5.76 -10.35 6.35
N LEU A 143 -5.31 -9.10 6.23
CA LEU A 143 -4.56 -8.43 7.30
C LEU A 143 -5.46 -8.03 8.46
N THR A 144 -6.69 -7.61 8.18
CA THR A 144 -7.69 -7.30 9.21
C THR A 144 -8.09 -8.56 9.99
N ALA A 145 -8.14 -9.72 9.31
CA ALA A 145 -8.37 -11.01 9.95
C ALA A 145 -7.18 -11.52 10.79
N THR A 146 -5.95 -11.21 10.39
CA THR A 146 -4.73 -11.66 11.11
C THR A 146 -4.29 -10.69 12.22
N ARG A 147 -4.74 -9.44 12.21
CA ARG A 147 -4.44 -8.45 13.24
C ARG A 147 -4.93 -8.78 14.67
N PRO A 148 -6.15 -9.31 14.90
CA PRO A 148 -6.57 -9.68 16.25
C PRO A 148 -5.67 -10.77 16.85
N LEU A 149 -5.00 -11.60 16.04
CA LEU A 149 -4.03 -12.58 16.53
C LEU A 149 -2.70 -11.95 16.99
N ALA A 150 -2.35 -10.76 16.50
CA ALA A 150 -1.17 -10.01 16.95
C ALA A 150 -1.47 -9.14 18.18
N CYS A 151 -2.71 -8.66 18.30
CA CYS A 151 -3.16 -7.78 19.38
C CYS A 151 -3.99 -8.48 20.47
N SER A 152 -4.16 -9.80 20.42
CA SER A 152 -4.90 -10.54 21.47
C SER A 152 -4.14 -10.43 22.80
N HIS A 153 -4.53 -9.46 23.63
CA HIS A 153 -4.95 -9.60 25.03
C HIS A 153 -5.11 -8.19 25.63
N ASP A 154 -6.19 -7.49 25.29
CA ASP A 154 -6.68 -6.32 26.04
C ASP A 154 -8.22 -6.37 26.05
N GLU A 155 -8.79 -7.51 26.45
CA GLU A 155 -10.15 -7.58 27.01
C GLU A 155 -10.08 -8.52 28.21
N GLU A 156 -9.69 -7.98 29.36
CA GLU A 156 -10.23 -8.26 30.71
C GLU A 156 -9.71 -7.22 31.73
#